data_AF-A0A4R4ZQF6-F1
#
_entry.id   AF-A0A4R4ZQF6-F1
#
_cell.length_a   1.000
_cell.length_b   1.000
_cell.length_c   1.000
_cell.angle_alpha   90.00
_cell.angle_beta   90.00
_cell.angle_gamma   90.00
#
_symmetry.space_group_name_H-M   'P 1'
#
loop_
_entity.id
_entity.type
_entity.pdbx_description
1 polymer ?
#
loop_
_entity_poly.entity_id
_entity_poly.type
_entity_poly.pdbx_seq_one_letter_code
_entity_poly.pdbx_strand_id
1 'polypeptide(L)'
;MERPLPGGTRGILRARTGLERFHVERIAPSGTLAPFVANFWVLRWDLRGRPPHRQQVLTRPSVHMTFTSYLTAETTRARIVGVVRDEFTEEISGEGRVVGAAFRP
;
A
#
# COMPACT_ATOMS: atom_id res chain seq x y z
N MET A 1 -7.82 22.28 -16.08
CA MET A 1 -6.54 21.54 -16.02
C MET A 1 -6.57 20.62 -14.82
N GLU A 2 -6.45 19.31 -15.00
CA GLU A 2 -6.45 18.36 -13.89
C GLU A 2 -5.14 18.43 -13.09
N ARG A 3 -5.23 18.47 -11.75
CA ARG A 3 -4.06 18.52 -10.87
C ARG A 3 -3.24 17.23 -11.00
N PRO A 4 -1.90 17.28 -11.15
CA PRO A 4 -1.06 16.09 -11.17
C PRO A 4 -1.23 15.24 -9.91
N LEU A 5 -1.15 13.91 -10.06
CA LEU A 5 -1.15 13.02 -8.90
C LEU A 5 0.17 13.18 -8.10
N PRO A 6 0.12 13.03 -6.77
CA PRO A 6 1.34 12.97 -5.98
C PRO A 6 2.28 11.86 -6.47
N GLY A 7 3.58 12.08 -6.33
CA GLY A 7 4.59 11.05 -6.54
C GLY A 7 4.29 9.81 -5.68
N GLY A 8 4.62 8.63 -6.20
CA GLY A 8 4.42 7.36 -5.47
C GLY A 8 3.08 6.67 -5.66
N THR A 9 2.18 7.24 -6.47
CA THR A 9 0.87 6.66 -6.85
C THR A 9 0.92 5.63 -7.98
N ARG A 10 2.10 5.37 -8.56
CA ARG A 10 2.27 4.34 -9.61
C ARG A 10 1.77 2.98 -9.13
N GLY A 11 0.95 2.35 -9.98
CA GLY A 11 0.31 1.07 -9.69
C GLY A 11 -1.04 1.20 -8.96
N ILE A 12 -1.39 2.34 -8.38
CA ILE A 12 -2.69 2.52 -7.71
C ILE A 12 -3.76 2.83 -8.77
N LEU A 13 -4.68 1.89 -8.98
CA LEU A 13 -5.78 2.12 -9.92
C LEU A 13 -6.78 3.12 -9.32
N ARG A 14 -7.32 4.02 -10.16
CA ARG A 14 -8.23 5.10 -9.73
C ARG A 14 -7.65 5.93 -8.57
N ALA A 15 -6.37 6.28 -8.66
CA ALA A 15 -5.60 6.89 -7.57
C ALA A 15 -6.25 8.14 -6.94
N ARG A 16 -6.97 8.98 -7.68
CA ARG A 16 -7.69 10.14 -7.09
C ARG A 16 -8.69 9.68 -6.03
N THR A 17 -9.57 8.75 -6.38
CA THR A 17 -10.57 8.18 -5.46
C THR A 17 -9.90 7.44 -4.30
N GLY A 18 -8.82 6.71 -4.56
CA GLY A 18 -8.06 6.04 -3.51
C GLY A 18 -7.47 7.01 -2.49
N LEU A 19 -6.87 8.10 -2.96
CA LEU A 19 -6.23 9.11 -2.11
C LEU A 19 -7.21 9.96 -1.29
N GLU A 20 -8.51 9.90 -1.58
CA GLU A 20 -9.56 10.45 -0.70
C GLU A 20 -9.83 9.53 0.51
N ARG A 21 -9.39 8.27 0.45
CA ARG A 21 -9.67 7.23 1.46
C ARG A 21 -8.43 6.83 2.26
N PHE A 22 -7.23 7.00 1.73
CA PHE A 22 -5.99 6.71 2.41
C PHE A 22 -4.86 7.66 1.99
N HIS A 23 -3.84 7.76 2.84
CA HIS A 23 -2.56 8.37 2.50
C HIS A 23 -1.50 7.29 2.30
N VAL A 24 -0.61 7.47 1.32
CA VAL A 24 0.52 6.57 1.10
C VAL A 24 1.80 7.37 0.92
N GLU A 25 2.85 6.92 1.60
CA GLU A 25 4.19 7.44 1.49
C GLU A 25 5.13 6.32 1.04
N ARG A 26 6.09 6.63 0.17
CA ARG A 26 7.16 5.71 -0.23
C ARG A 26 8.48 6.20 0.31
N ILE A 27 9.23 5.29 0.92
CA ILE A 27 10.45 5.60 1.65
C ILE A 27 11.60 4.80 1.01
N ALA A 28 12.73 5.47 0.79
CA ALA A 28 13.93 4.82 0.28
C ALA A 28 14.54 3.89 1.34
N PRO A 29 15.14 2.75 0.94
CA PRO A 29 15.84 1.89 1.87
C PRO A 29 17.11 2.57 2.41
N SER A 30 17.57 2.15 3.59
CA SER A 30 18.93 2.46 4.06
C SER A 30 19.97 1.76 3.17
N GLY A 31 21.23 2.23 3.20
CA GLY A 31 22.31 1.68 2.38
C GLY A 31 22.47 0.16 2.51
N THR A 32 22.38 -0.38 3.73
CA THR A 32 22.47 -1.82 4.00
C THR A 32 21.34 -2.63 3.37
N LEU A 33 20.15 -2.04 3.20
CA LEU A 33 18.98 -2.71 2.62
C LEU A 33 18.80 -2.41 1.13
N ALA A 34 19.52 -1.43 0.58
CA ALA A 34 19.42 -1.05 -0.82
C ALA A 34 19.68 -2.20 -1.82
N PRO A 35 20.57 -3.18 -1.56
CA PRO A 35 20.70 -4.35 -2.44
C PRO A 35 19.43 -5.21 -2.52
N PHE A 36 18.61 -5.23 -1.46
CA PHE A 36 17.50 -6.17 -1.32
C PHE A 36 16.11 -5.52 -1.50
N VAL A 37 15.92 -4.27 -1.07
CA VAL A 37 14.59 -3.63 -0.97
C VAL A 37 14.50 -2.42 -1.89
N ALA A 38 13.66 -2.48 -2.92
CA ALA A 38 13.39 -1.39 -3.88
C ALA A 38 12.90 -0.13 -3.18
N ASN A 39 11.89 -0.27 -2.34
CA ASN A 39 11.35 0.79 -1.51
C ASN A 39 10.52 0.20 -0.38
N PHE A 40 10.37 0.97 0.69
CA PHE A 40 9.33 0.77 1.68
C PHE A 40 8.10 1.60 1.33
N TRP A 41 6.95 1.27 1.91
CA TRP A 41 5.79 2.16 1.93
C TRP A 41 5.07 2.10 3.26
N VAL A 42 4.47 3.23 3.60
CA VAL A 42 3.55 3.35 4.72
C VAL A 42 2.22 3.87 4.18
N LEU A 43 1.17 3.06 4.34
CA LEU A 43 -0.20 3.45 4.01
C LEU A 43 -0.96 3.66 5.32
N ARG A 44 -1.77 4.71 5.43
CA ARG A 44 -2.63 4.99 6.59
C ARG A 44 -4.03 5.32 6.12
N TRP A 45 -5.04 4.88 6.85
CA TRP A 45 -6.43 5.23 6.59
C TRP A 45 -7.21 5.45 7.89
N ASP A 46 -8.22 6.32 7.80
CA ASP A 46 -9.28 6.43 8.79
C ASP A 46 -10.62 6.50 8.05
N LEU A 47 -11.35 5.39 8.14
CA LEU A 47 -12.66 5.18 7.54
C LEU A 47 -13.71 4.89 8.62
N ARG A 48 -13.48 5.31 9.88
CA ARG A 48 -14.49 5.19 10.94
C ARG A 48 -15.73 5.99 10.55
N GLY A 49 -16.91 5.39 10.68
CA GLY A 49 -18.18 5.98 10.22
C GLY A 49 -18.33 6.05 8.70
N ARG A 50 -17.44 5.43 7.92
CA ARG A 50 -17.51 5.36 6.45
C ARG A 50 -17.57 3.90 5.98
N PRO A 51 -18.13 3.62 4.79
CA PRO A 51 -18.08 2.26 4.24
C PRO A 51 -16.64 1.82 3.95
N PRO A 52 -16.35 0.50 4.01
CA PRO A 52 -15.07 -0.06 3.58
C PRO A 52 -14.67 0.40 2.17
N HIS A 53 -13.37 0.47 1.92
CA HIS A 53 -12.81 0.84 0.62
C HIS A 53 -12.02 -0.34 0.04
N ARG A 54 -12.35 -0.74 -1.19
CA ARG A 54 -11.61 -1.75 -1.95
C ARG A 54 -10.67 -1.04 -2.92
N GLN A 55 -9.37 -1.15 -2.68
CA GLN A 55 -8.35 -0.56 -3.54
C GLN A 55 -7.73 -1.63 -4.42
N GLN A 56 -7.79 -1.42 -5.75
CA GLN A 56 -7.08 -2.23 -6.73
C GLN A 56 -5.69 -1.66 -7.02
N VAL A 57 -4.68 -2.51 -7.11
CA VAL A 57 -3.29 -2.14 -7.33
C VAL A 57 -2.67 -3.06 -8.37
N LEU A 58 -2.00 -2.48 -9.37
CA LEU A 58 -1.03 -3.17 -10.21
C LEU A 58 0.32 -3.12 -9.51
N THR A 59 0.67 -4.23 -8.89
CA THR A 59 1.93 -4.37 -8.17
C THR A 59 3.09 -4.50 -9.15
N ARG A 60 4.28 -4.02 -8.74
CA ARG A 60 5.50 -4.31 -9.49
C ARG A 60 5.74 -5.83 -9.48
N PRO A 61 6.25 -6.44 -10.57
CA PRO A 61 6.54 -7.87 -10.60
C PRO A 61 7.76 -8.20 -9.72
N SER A 62 7.54 -8.24 -8.41
CA SER A 62 8.54 -8.52 -7.39
C SER A 62 7.86 -9.10 -6.15
N VAL A 63 8.64 -9.75 -5.27
CA VAL A 63 8.14 -10.17 -3.96
C VAL A 63 7.86 -8.94 -3.10
N HIS A 64 6.71 -8.93 -2.44
CA HIS A 64 6.29 -7.91 -1.49
C HIS A 64 6.02 -8.52 -0.11
N MET A 65 6.44 -7.84 0.95
CA MET A 65 6.07 -8.18 2.32
C MET A 65 5.27 -7.03 2.93
N THR A 66 4.18 -7.34 3.63
CA THR A 66 3.32 -6.34 4.27
C THR A 66 2.88 -6.76 5.65
N PHE A 67 2.84 -5.78 6.56
CA PHE A 67 2.17 -5.86 7.85
C PHE A 67 1.01 -4.87 7.84
N THR A 68 -0.22 -5.38 7.91
CA THR A 68 -1.46 -4.59 7.93
C THR A 68 -2.03 -4.61 9.34
N SER A 69 -2.06 -3.46 10.01
CA SER A 69 -2.69 -3.30 11.33
C SER A 69 -4.05 -2.63 11.17
N TYR A 70 -5.11 -3.33 11.54
CA TYR A 70 -6.46 -2.80 11.64
C TYR A 70 -6.67 -2.35 13.08
N LEU A 71 -6.51 -1.05 13.33
CA LEU A 71 -6.48 -0.48 14.68
C LEU A 71 -7.85 -0.57 15.36
N THR A 72 -8.95 -0.38 14.62
CA THR A 72 -10.31 -0.52 15.18
C THR A 72 -10.65 -1.96 15.58
N ALA A 73 -10.11 -2.94 14.85
CA ALA A 73 -10.36 -4.37 15.10
C ALA A 73 -9.24 -5.02 15.94
N GLU A 74 -8.26 -4.23 16.38
CA GLU A 74 -7.10 -4.67 17.17
C GLU A 74 -6.39 -5.91 16.62
N THR A 75 -6.33 -6.04 15.29
CA THR A 75 -5.74 -7.19 14.62
C THR A 75 -4.63 -6.78 13.65
N THR A 76 -3.66 -7.67 13.46
CA THR A 76 -2.57 -7.48 12.50
C THR A 76 -2.43 -8.70 11.60
N ARG A 77 -2.28 -8.44 10.31
CA ARG A 77 -2.09 -9.45 9.27
C ARG A 77 -0.75 -9.24 8.58
N ALA A 78 0.11 -10.26 8.62
CA ALA A 78 1.34 -10.30 7.84
C ALA A 78 1.13 -11.10 6.55
N ARG A 79 1.72 -10.66 5.43
CA ARG A 79 1.69 -11.37 4.15
C ARG A 79 3.03 -11.24 3.42
N ILE A 80 3.43 -12.32 2.75
CA ILE A 80 4.42 -12.30 1.68
C ILE A 80 3.69 -12.69 0.41
N VAL A 81 3.78 -11.86 -0.62
CA VAL A 81 3.15 -12.07 -1.92
C VAL A 81 4.24 -12.06 -2.97
N GLY A 82 4.29 -13.10 -3.80
CA GLY A 82 5.21 -13.19 -4.94
C GLY A 82 4.78 -12.29 -6.10
N VAL A 83 5.20 -12.67 -7.31
CA VAL A 83 4.80 -11.96 -8.52
C VAL A 83 3.30 -12.12 -8.76
N VAL A 84 2.55 -11.03 -8.66
CA VAL A 84 1.13 -10.99 -9.00
C VAL A 84 1.00 -10.80 -10.51
N ARG A 85 0.20 -11.65 -11.18
CA ARG A 85 0.00 -11.62 -12.63
C ARG A 85 -1.15 -10.71 -13.08
N ASP A 86 -2.08 -10.45 -12.16
CA ASP A 86 -3.28 -9.63 -12.37
C ASP A 86 -3.34 -8.48 -11.35
N GLU A 87 -4.45 -7.76 -11.32
CA GLU A 87 -4.70 -6.75 -10.29
C GLU A 87 -4.82 -7.39 -8.89
N PHE A 88 -4.19 -6.74 -7.91
CA PHE A 88 -4.35 -7.09 -6.51
C PHE A 88 -5.38 -6.18 -5.86
N THR A 89 -6.41 -6.75 -5.22
CA THR A 89 -7.40 -5.97 -4.48
C THR A 89 -7.18 -6.11 -2.98
N GLU A 90 -7.09 -4.98 -2.28
CA GLU A 90 -7.05 -4.93 -0.83
C GLU A 90 -8.26 -4.16 -0.30
N GLU A 91 -8.93 -4.71 0.71
CA GLU A 91 -10.02 -4.03 1.41
C GLU A 91 -9.52 -3.45 2.73
N ILE A 92 -9.80 -2.16 2.93
CA ILE A 92 -9.51 -1.43 4.16
C ILE A 92 -10.83 -0.92 4.77
N SER A 93 -10.92 -1.00 6.09
CA SER A 93 -12.09 -0.59 6.86
C SER A 93 -11.66 -0.09 8.25
N GLY A 94 -12.55 0.64 8.92
CA GLY A 94 -12.23 1.27 10.20
C GLY A 94 -10.99 2.15 10.10
N GLU A 95 -10.12 2.10 11.09
CA GLU A 95 -8.83 2.79 11.11
C GLU A 95 -7.69 1.80 10.99
N GLY A 96 -6.61 2.16 10.29
CA GLY A 96 -5.45 1.29 10.23
C GLY A 96 -4.26 1.82 9.44
N ARG A 97 -3.25 0.95 9.33
CA ARG A 97 -2.02 1.20 8.58
C ARG A 97 -1.43 -0.05 7.95
N VAL A 98 -0.68 0.14 6.85
CA VAL A 98 0.21 -0.86 6.27
C VAL A 98 1.64 -0.36 6.36
N VAL A 99 2.56 -1.22 6.77
CA VAL A 99 3.99 -1.09 6.47
C VAL A 99 4.36 -2.18 5.49
N GLY A 100 5.02 -1.84 4.40
CA GLY A 100 5.44 -2.82 3.41
C GLY A 100 6.80 -2.57 2.79
N ALA A 101 7.36 -3.63 2.23
CA ALA A 101 8.64 -3.66 1.53
C ALA A 101 8.47 -4.34 0.17
N ALA A 102 9.03 -3.72 -0.88
CA ALA A 102 9.10 -4.32 -2.21
C ALA A 102 10.53 -4.75 -2.44
N PHE A 103 10.76 -6.03 -2.69
CA PHE A 103 12.10 -6.56 -2.90
C PHE A 103 12.59 -6.29 -4.33
N ARG A 104 13.91 -6.24 -4.51
CA ARG A 104 14.54 -6.32 -5.83
C ARG A 104 14.48 -7.77 -6.31
N PRO A 105 14.08 -8.02 -7.57
CA PRO A 105 14.30 -9.30 -8.23
C PRO A 105 15.79 -9.61 -8.36
#